data_AF-A0A8H7NGB9-F1
#
_entry.id   AF-A0A8H7NGB9-F1
#
_cell.length_a   1.000
_cell.length_b   1.000
_cell.length_c   1.000
_cell.angle_alpha   90.00
_cell.angle_beta   90.00
_cell.angle_gamma   90.00
#
_symmetry.space_group_name_H-M   'P 1'
#
loop_
_entity.id
_entity.type
_entity.pdbx_description
1 polymer ?
#
loop_
_entity_poly.entity_id
_entity_poly.type
_entity_poly.pdbx_seq_one_letter_code
_entity_poly.pdbx_strand_id
1 'polypeptide(L)'
;MTSNSSKDEATASLIQQSFRPSDNPEHPSIQAVVDKLGLSPHIEGGYYKVTDISPSTIPSPYPLNPRSKETLALAGTSEAESDASVRLMSTTIFYYLTPNRPQGTFHANRSRIIHTLHHGRGRYVLIHPDGRLETFVVGSNIDAGERLSWVVEGGVWKASFLLPSEEADAGDEGLLISETVVPGFDYLDHEFLTPEAFSGLLSQDTASKVEWLVREQEEKESAAQTETAIQTDALEAGGSVGNNITPRLSQVSS
;
A
#
# COMPACT_ATOMS: atom_id res chain seq x y z
N MET A 1 20.81 10.06 -24.03
CA MET A 1 19.55 9.49 -23.54
C MET A 1 19.37 8.00 -23.88
N THR A 2 20.22 7.37 -24.71
CA THR A 2 20.04 5.98 -25.16
C THR A 2 20.57 4.89 -24.21
N SER A 3 21.46 5.22 -23.25
CA SER A 3 22.11 4.19 -22.40
C SER A 3 21.26 3.69 -21.23
N ASN A 4 20.29 4.47 -20.75
CA ASN A 4 19.38 4.00 -19.69
C ASN A 4 18.30 3.07 -20.25
N SER A 5 17.75 3.35 -21.44
CA SER A 5 16.68 2.54 -22.05
C SER A 5 17.05 1.06 -22.17
N SER A 6 18.25 0.74 -22.68
CA SER A 6 18.67 -0.66 -22.84
C SER A 6 18.88 -1.39 -21.51
N LYS A 7 19.30 -0.66 -20.47
CA LYS A 7 19.51 -1.22 -19.13
C LYS A 7 18.17 -1.44 -18.44
N ASP A 8 17.26 -0.47 -18.52
CA ASP A 8 15.91 -0.57 -17.96
C ASP A 8 15.09 -1.68 -18.65
N GLU A 9 15.25 -1.86 -19.96
CA GLU A 9 14.63 -2.97 -20.69
C GLU A 9 15.13 -4.36 -20.23
N ALA A 10 16.43 -4.49 -20.00
CA ALA A 10 17.04 -5.70 -19.46
C ALA A 10 16.57 -5.96 -18.02
N THR A 11 16.55 -4.92 -17.19
CA THR A 11 16.00 -4.97 -15.82
C THR A 11 14.54 -5.40 -15.83
N ALA A 12 13.72 -4.83 -16.70
CA ALA A 12 12.30 -5.15 -16.80
C ALA A 12 12.05 -6.58 -17.29
N SER A 13 12.94 -7.15 -18.10
CA SER A 13 12.81 -8.55 -18.54
C SER A 13 12.91 -9.58 -17.39
N LEU A 14 13.50 -9.17 -16.26
CA LEU A 14 13.60 -9.99 -15.03
C LEU A 14 12.34 -9.91 -14.17
N ILE A 15 11.39 -9.05 -14.52
CA ILE A 15 10.15 -8.83 -13.77
C ILE A 15 9.05 -9.61 -14.48
N GLN A 16 8.68 -10.74 -13.90
CA GLN A 16 7.65 -11.62 -14.46
C GLN A 16 6.66 -11.97 -13.37
N GLN A 17 5.38 -11.84 -13.70
CA GLN A 17 4.31 -12.31 -12.81
C GLN A 17 4.37 -13.84 -12.77
N SER A 18 4.78 -14.39 -11.63
CA SER A 18 5.00 -15.82 -11.42
C SER A 18 3.94 -16.48 -10.54
N PHE A 19 2.86 -15.76 -10.22
CA PHE A 19 1.83 -16.18 -9.28
C PHE A 19 0.43 -16.00 -9.87
N ARG A 20 -0.54 -16.72 -9.31
CA ARG A 20 -1.96 -16.54 -9.58
C ARG A 20 -2.66 -16.36 -8.24
N PRO A 21 -3.18 -15.15 -7.92
CA PRO A 21 -3.95 -14.95 -6.71
C PRO A 21 -5.15 -15.92 -6.70
N SER A 22 -5.54 -16.35 -5.50
CA SER A 22 -6.69 -17.22 -5.31
C SER A 22 -7.56 -16.67 -4.20
N ASP A 23 -8.88 -16.69 -4.40
CA ASP A 23 -9.87 -16.36 -3.37
C ASP A 23 -10.12 -17.51 -2.39
N ASN A 24 -9.43 -18.64 -2.58
CA ASN A 24 -9.49 -19.75 -1.65
C ASN A 24 -8.92 -19.34 -0.28
N PRO A 25 -9.28 -20.06 0.80
CA PRO A 25 -8.60 -19.89 2.07
C PRO A 25 -7.09 -20.10 1.94
N GLU A 26 -6.32 -19.39 2.77
CA GLU A 26 -4.88 -19.58 2.86
C GLU A 26 -4.54 -21.03 3.25
N HIS A 27 -3.40 -21.53 2.79
CA HIS A 27 -2.88 -22.82 3.22
C HIS A 27 -2.75 -22.85 4.77
N PRO A 28 -3.04 -23.98 5.46
CA PRO A 28 -3.04 -24.02 6.92
C PRO A 28 -1.76 -23.51 7.60
N SER A 29 -0.59 -23.70 6.97
CA SER A 29 0.68 -23.15 7.48
C SER A 29 0.73 -21.62 7.43
N ILE A 30 0.30 -21.01 6.32
CA ILE A 30 0.17 -19.56 6.14
C ILE A 30 -0.84 -19.01 7.15
N GLN A 31 -2.02 -19.60 7.24
CA GLN A 31 -3.07 -19.16 8.16
C GLN A 31 -2.58 -19.20 9.61
N ALA A 32 -1.83 -20.24 10.00
CA ALA A 32 -1.24 -20.31 11.33
C ALA A 32 -0.24 -19.18 11.62
N VAL A 33 0.52 -18.70 10.62
CA VAL A 33 1.40 -17.53 10.77
C VAL A 33 0.58 -16.26 10.93
N VAL A 34 -0.42 -16.05 10.06
CA VAL A 34 -1.35 -14.91 10.12
C VAL A 34 -2.00 -14.82 11.49
N ASP A 35 -2.52 -15.93 12.02
CA ASP A 35 -3.19 -15.98 13.32
C ASP A 35 -2.22 -15.73 14.49
N LYS A 36 -1.06 -16.40 14.51
CA LYS A 36 -0.09 -16.29 15.61
C LYS A 36 0.53 -14.91 15.71
N LEU A 37 0.80 -14.27 14.58
CA LEU A 37 1.33 -12.91 14.56
C LEU A 37 0.20 -11.87 14.67
N GLY A 38 -1.06 -12.26 14.46
CA GLY A 38 -2.23 -11.38 14.47
C GLY A 38 -2.24 -10.40 13.32
N LEU A 39 -1.86 -10.86 12.13
CA LEU A 39 -1.77 -10.01 10.93
C LEU A 39 -3.16 -9.74 10.35
N SER A 40 -3.32 -8.60 9.69
CA SER A 40 -4.54 -8.21 8.98
C SER A 40 -4.21 -7.83 7.54
N PRO A 41 -5.16 -7.92 6.59
CA PRO A 41 -4.95 -7.44 5.23
C PRO A 41 -4.41 -6.01 5.18
N HIS A 42 -3.40 -5.76 4.34
CA HIS A 42 -2.84 -4.43 4.13
C HIS A 42 -3.47 -3.75 2.91
N ILE A 43 -3.62 -2.42 2.96
CA ILE A 43 -4.21 -1.65 1.85
C ILE A 43 -3.36 -1.71 0.57
N GLU A 44 -2.06 -1.98 0.68
CA GLU A 44 -1.13 -2.14 -0.45
C GLU A 44 -1.18 -3.55 -1.07
N GLY A 45 -1.81 -4.50 -0.38
CA GLY A 45 -1.73 -5.95 -0.65
C GLY A 45 -0.86 -6.69 0.38
N GLY A 46 -1.06 -8.00 0.50
CA GLY A 46 -0.46 -8.81 1.58
C GLY A 46 -1.18 -8.64 2.93
N TYR A 47 -0.49 -9.05 4.00
CA TYR A 47 -0.89 -8.85 5.39
C TYR A 47 0.14 -8.00 6.13
N TYR A 48 -0.27 -7.31 7.19
CA TYR A 48 0.61 -6.53 8.04
C TYR A 48 0.16 -6.50 9.49
N LYS A 49 1.04 -6.02 10.37
CA LYS A 49 0.72 -5.60 11.74
C LYS A 49 1.76 -4.63 12.27
N VAL A 50 1.32 -3.55 12.90
CA VAL A 50 2.22 -2.66 13.66
C VAL A 50 2.73 -3.37 14.91
N THR A 51 4.04 -3.44 15.08
CA THR A 51 4.72 -4.14 16.18
C THR A 51 5.39 -3.18 17.17
N ASP A 52 5.83 -2.02 16.72
CA ASP A 52 6.39 -0.96 17.55
C ASP A 52 5.95 0.42 17.07
N ILE A 53 5.68 1.30 18.03
CA ILE A 53 5.43 2.71 17.82
C ILE A 53 6.28 3.45 18.85
N SER A 54 7.18 4.31 18.38
CA SER A 54 8.00 5.11 19.31
C SER A 54 7.09 6.00 20.17
N PRO A 55 7.29 6.07 21.50
CA PRO A 55 6.48 6.94 22.36
C PRO A 55 6.85 8.43 22.22
N SER A 56 7.89 8.74 21.44
CA SER A 56 8.41 10.09 21.25
C SER A 56 8.13 10.61 19.85
N THR A 57 7.88 11.91 19.76
CA THR A 57 7.71 12.63 18.50
C THR A 57 8.85 13.59 18.24
N ILE A 58 9.01 13.97 16.99
CA ILE A 58 9.89 15.02 16.50
C ILE A 58 9.08 16.01 15.64
N PRO A 59 9.56 17.25 15.46
CA PRO A 59 9.00 18.14 14.45
C PRO A 59 9.02 17.45 13.08
N SER A 60 7.91 17.52 12.35
CA SER A 60 7.78 16.95 11.02
C SER A 60 8.75 17.66 10.06
N PRO A 61 9.61 16.92 9.33
CA PRO A 61 10.46 17.50 8.30
C PRO A 61 9.72 17.70 6.96
N TYR A 62 8.40 17.42 6.91
CA TYR A 62 7.63 17.36 5.68
C TYR A 62 6.61 18.50 5.53
N PRO A 63 6.12 18.76 4.30
CA PRO A 63 5.01 19.69 4.09
C PRO A 63 3.76 19.27 4.87
N LEU A 64 2.99 20.27 5.32
CA LEU A 64 1.78 20.05 6.12
C LEU A 64 0.63 19.40 5.34
N ASN A 65 0.61 19.55 4.02
CA ASN A 65 -0.39 18.90 3.17
C ASN A 65 -0.10 17.40 3.05
N PRO A 66 -1.13 16.54 2.92
CA PRO A 66 -0.90 15.13 2.60
C PRO A 66 -0.28 14.95 1.22
N ARG A 67 0.36 13.79 0.99
CA ARG A 67 0.78 13.37 -0.35
C ARG A 67 -0.43 13.05 -1.24
N SER A 68 -1.39 12.27 -0.72
CA SER A 68 -2.60 11.90 -1.46
C SER A 68 -3.83 11.93 -0.55
N LYS A 69 -4.87 12.66 -0.97
CA LYS A 69 -6.17 12.65 -0.29
C LYS A 69 -6.92 11.35 -0.53
N GLU A 70 -6.69 10.74 -1.69
CA GLU A 70 -7.23 9.44 -2.08
C GLU A 70 -6.70 8.34 -1.14
N THR A 71 -5.39 8.36 -0.83
CA THR A 71 -4.81 7.47 0.17
C THR A 71 -5.44 7.65 1.54
N LEU A 72 -5.64 8.88 2.01
CA LEU A 72 -6.30 9.11 3.31
C LEU A 72 -7.70 8.50 3.34
N ALA A 73 -8.48 8.71 2.26
CA ALA A 73 -9.81 8.14 2.13
C ALA A 73 -9.78 6.59 2.12
N LEU A 74 -8.84 5.98 1.39
CA LEU A 74 -8.67 4.52 1.35
C LEU A 74 -8.26 3.95 2.71
N ALA A 75 -7.42 4.66 3.45
CA ALA A 75 -7.01 4.29 4.80
C ALA A 75 -8.09 4.56 5.86
N GLY A 76 -9.22 5.18 5.49
CA GLY A 76 -10.28 5.54 6.41
C GLY A 76 -9.87 6.60 7.43
N THR A 77 -8.92 7.48 7.07
CA THR A 77 -8.42 8.57 7.92
C THR A 77 -8.62 9.93 7.25
N SER A 78 -8.41 11.01 8.01
CA SER A 78 -8.50 12.37 7.49
C SER A 78 -7.34 13.26 7.93
N GLU A 79 -7.12 14.37 7.21
CA GLU A 79 -6.11 15.38 7.58
C GLU A 79 -6.33 15.94 8.99
N ALA A 80 -7.56 15.92 9.50
CA ALA A 80 -7.90 16.44 10.83
C ALA A 80 -7.50 15.49 11.97
N GLU A 81 -7.27 14.20 11.68
CA GLU A 81 -6.94 13.18 12.67
C GLU A 81 -5.44 13.09 12.97
N SER A 82 -4.59 13.56 12.05
CA SER A 82 -3.13 13.53 12.19
C SER A 82 -2.55 14.94 12.30
N ASP A 83 -1.73 15.18 13.34
CA ASP A 83 -0.99 16.43 13.46
C ASP A 83 0.18 16.45 12.47
N ALA A 84 -0.04 17.09 11.32
CA ALA A 84 0.95 17.18 10.25
C ALA A 84 2.27 17.86 10.68
N SER A 85 2.29 18.59 11.80
CA SER A 85 3.46 19.31 12.30
C SER A 85 4.46 18.44 13.07
N VAL A 86 4.09 17.20 13.42
CA VAL A 86 4.95 16.25 14.13
C VAL A 86 4.97 14.88 13.47
N ARG A 87 6.02 14.09 13.75
CA ARG A 87 6.08 12.67 13.42
C ARG A 87 6.59 11.88 14.60
N LEU A 88 6.14 10.63 14.72
CA LEU A 88 6.76 9.66 15.62
C LEU A 88 8.23 9.48 15.24
N MET A 89 9.11 9.16 16.19
CA MET A 89 10.52 8.91 15.84
C MET A 89 10.68 7.69 14.95
N SER A 90 9.87 6.64 15.17
CA SER A 90 9.84 5.43 14.35
C SER A 90 8.53 4.68 14.51
N THR A 91 8.22 3.87 13.51
CA THR A 91 7.21 2.81 13.58
C THR A 91 7.78 1.55 12.94
N THR A 92 7.45 0.39 13.46
CA THR A 92 7.84 -0.90 12.88
C THR A 92 6.61 -1.76 12.65
N ILE A 93 6.60 -2.49 11.53
CA ILE A 93 5.56 -3.47 11.20
C ILE A 93 6.16 -4.85 10.93
N PHE A 94 5.32 -5.88 11.02
CA PHE A 94 5.44 -7.07 10.17
C PHE A 94 4.72 -6.82 8.85
N TYR A 95 5.27 -7.33 7.75
CA TYR A 95 4.64 -7.38 6.43
C TYR A 95 4.81 -8.77 5.83
N TYR A 96 3.74 -9.34 5.28
CA TYR A 96 3.71 -10.73 4.82
C TYR A 96 2.99 -10.88 3.49
N LEU A 97 3.72 -11.31 2.46
CA LEU A 97 3.16 -11.73 1.18
C LEU A 97 2.94 -13.25 1.20
N THR A 98 1.80 -13.69 0.67
CA THR A 98 1.39 -15.11 0.64
C THR A 98 1.02 -15.51 -0.79
N PRO A 99 0.91 -16.80 -1.13
CA PRO A 99 0.45 -17.19 -2.46
C PRO A 99 -0.92 -16.61 -2.86
N ASN A 100 -1.85 -16.45 -1.91
CA ASN A 100 -3.16 -15.84 -2.19
C ASN A 100 -3.11 -14.30 -2.17
N ARG A 101 -2.17 -13.69 -1.44
CA ARG A 101 -1.90 -12.24 -1.44
C ARG A 101 -0.43 -11.94 -1.80
N PRO A 102 -0.01 -12.20 -3.05
CA PRO A 102 1.40 -12.29 -3.41
C PRO A 102 2.03 -10.96 -3.81
N GLN A 103 1.30 -9.84 -3.74
CA GLN A 103 1.71 -8.56 -4.29
C GLN A 103 1.48 -7.42 -3.29
N GLY A 104 2.48 -6.56 -3.17
CA GLY A 104 2.37 -5.18 -2.71
C GLY A 104 2.47 -4.24 -3.90
N THR A 105 1.41 -3.48 -4.15
CA THR A 105 1.28 -2.54 -5.28
C THR A 105 2.23 -1.34 -5.15
N PHE A 106 2.53 -0.66 -6.26
CA PHE A 106 3.39 0.51 -6.26
C PHE A 106 2.87 1.63 -5.34
N HIS A 107 3.70 2.02 -4.38
CA HIS A 107 3.46 3.13 -3.48
C HIS A 107 4.78 3.79 -3.06
N ALA A 108 4.70 5.02 -2.56
CA ALA A 108 5.83 5.78 -2.08
C ALA A 108 5.54 6.36 -0.69
N ASN A 109 6.60 6.60 0.07
CA ASN A 109 6.55 7.30 1.34
C ASN A 109 7.49 8.51 1.33
N ARG A 110 7.24 9.54 2.15
CA ARG A 110 8.23 10.62 2.37
C ARG A 110 9.43 10.15 3.18
N SER A 111 9.18 9.29 4.16
CA SER A 111 10.23 8.68 4.97
C SER A 111 10.90 7.55 4.22
N ARG A 112 12.20 7.37 4.48
CA ARG A 112 12.89 6.14 4.10
C ARG A 112 12.37 4.99 4.93
N ILE A 113 12.42 3.80 4.35
CA ILE A 113 11.96 2.56 4.97
C ILE A 113 13.10 1.56 4.97
N ILE A 114 13.40 1.01 6.14
CA ILE A 114 14.39 -0.05 6.34
C ILE A 114 13.64 -1.37 6.39
N HIS A 115 14.09 -2.32 5.58
CA HIS A 115 13.49 -3.64 5.47
C HIS A 115 14.45 -4.71 5.99
N THR A 116 13.91 -5.69 6.69
CA THR A 116 14.66 -6.84 7.21
C THR A 116 13.89 -8.12 6.95
N LEU A 117 14.54 -9.07 6.28
CA LEU A 117 13.99 -10.41 6.00
C LEU A 117 13.89 -11.23 7.29
N HIS A 118 12.76 -11.90 7.49
CA HIS A 118 12.61 -12.97 8.50
C HIS A 118 12.60 -14.34 7.85
N HIS A 119 11.79 -14.51 6.79
CA HIS A 119 11.65 -15.78 6.08
C HIS A 119 11.12 -15.58 4.65
N GLY A 120 11.35 -16.58 3.80
CA GLY A 120 10.80 -16.64 2.45
C GLY A 120 11.58 -15.81 1.44
N ARG A 121 10.95 -15.57 0.28
CA ARG A 121 11.62 -14.99 -0.87
C ARG A 121 10.69 -14.15 -1.73
N GLY A 122 11.18 -13.03 -2.24
CA GLY A 122 10.43 -12.23 -3.19
C GLY A 122 11.31 -11.28 -3.98
N ARG A 123 10.64 -10.47 -4.80
CA ARG A 123 11.30 -9.48 -5.64
C ARG A 123 10.75 -8.10 -5.33
N TYR A 124 11.65 -7.14 -5.19
CA TYR A 124 11.31 -5.72 -5.15
C TYR A 124 11.51 -5.11 -6.52
N VAL A 125 10.62 -4.17 -6.86
CA VAL A 125 10.69 -3.33 -8.06
C VAL A 125 10.58 -1.89 -7.62
N LEU A 126 11.55 -1.07 -8.01
CA LEU A 126 11.64 0.34 -7.65
C LEU A 126 11.64 1.21 -8.91
N ILE A 127 10.87 2.28 -8.92
CA ILE A 127 10.95 3.35 -9.92
C ILE A 127 11.48 4.60 -9.21
N HIS A 128 12.68 5.01 -9.58
CA HIS A 128 13.35 6.18 -8.99
C HIS A 128 12.83 7.49 -9.63
N PRO A 129 12.92 8.63 -8.93
CA PRO A 129 12.44 9.92 -9.45
C PRO A 129 13.11 10.37 -10.76
N ASP A 130 14.28 9.84 -11.08
CA ASP A 130 14.99 10.07 -12.34
C ASP A 130 14.52 9.17 -13.50
N GLY A 131 13.48 8.36 -13.29
CA GLY A 131 12.91 7.42 -14.26
C GLY A 131 13.64 6.08 -14.34
N ARG A 132 14.67 5.84 -13.51
CA ARG A 132 15.41 4.58 -13.51
C ARG A 132 14.59 3.46 -12.87
N LEU A 133 14.55 2.31 -13.54
CA LEU A 133 13.98 1.08 -12.98
C LEU A 133 15.07 0.29 -12.24
N GLU A 134 14.76 -0.19 -11.04
CA GLU A 134 15.62 -1.09 -10.27
C GLU A 134 14.84 -2.30 -9.80
N THR A 135 15.46 -3.47 -9.81
CA THR A 135 14.88 -4.69 -9.23
C THR A 135 15.95 -5.52 -8.55
N PHE A 136 15.58 -6.20 -7.48
CA PHE A 136 16.44 -7.14 -6.76
C PHE A 136 15.60 -8.18 -6.04
N VAL A 137 16.22 -9.31 -5.73
CA VAL A 137 15.62 -10.40 -4.97
C VAL A 137 15.97 -10.25 -3.49
N VAL A 138 14.99 -10.52 -2.65
CA VAL A 138 15.12 -10.62 -1.19
C VAL A 138 14.91 -12.07 -0.79
N GLY A 139 15.79 -12.59 0.04
CA GLY A 139 15.86 -14.02 0.34
C GLY A 139 17.19 -14.38 1.01
N SER A 140 17.32 -15.64 1.40
CA SER A 140 18.45 -16.12 2.20
C SER A 140 19.67 -16.55 1.38
N ASN A 141 19.60 -16.57 0.05
CA ASN A 141 20.71 -17.01 -0.79
C ASN A 141 21.72 -15.86 -1.04
N ILE A 142 22.59 -15.65 -0.04
CA ILE A 142 23.61 -14.59 -0.06
C ILE A 142 24.58 -14.76 -1.23
N ASP A 143 24.96 -15.99 -1.57
CA ASP A 143 25.88 -16.28 -2.68
C ASP A 143 25.29 -15.89 -4.04
N ALA A 144 23.95 -15.92 -4.17
CA ALA A 144 23.23 -15.42 -5.34
C ALA A 144 22.99 -13.90 -5.31
N GLY A 145 23.45 -13.18 -4.28
CA GLY A 145 23.28 -11.73 -4.13
C GLY A 145 21.90 -11.30 -3.62
N GLU A 146 21.13 -12.22 -3.03
CA GLU A 146 19.84 -11.88 -2.40
C GLU A 146 20.05 -11.02 -1.15
N ARG A 147 19.11 -10.10 -0.91
CA ARG A 147 19.23 -9.14 0.19
C ARG A 147 18.48 -9.62 1.43
N LEU A 148 19.19 -9.73 2.55
CA LEU A 148 18.60 -9.93 3.89
C LEU A 148 18.08 -8.63 4.51
N SER A 149 18.68 -7.49 4.16
CA SER A 149 18.24 -6.16 4.57
C SER A 149 18.51 -5.15 3.47
N TRP A 150 17.60 -4.20 3.31
CA TRP A 150 17.71 -3.13 2.31
C TRP A 150 16.96 -1.90 2.78
N VAL A 151 17.16 -0.80 2.06
CA VAL A 151 16.48 0.46 2.32
C VAL A 151 15.85 0.94 1.03
N VAL A 152 14.61 1.39 1.12
CA VAL A 152 13.99 2.22 0.08
C VAL A 152 13.95 3.65 0.58
N GLU A 153 14.60 4.56 -0.15
CA GLU A 153 14.61 5.99 0.19
C GLU A 153 13.25 6.64 -0.09
N GLY A 154 12.97 7.74 0.63
CA GLY A 154 11.73 8.49 0.46
C GLY A 154 11.55 9.01 -0.98
N GLY A 155 10.32 8.98 -1.47
CA GLY A 155 9.96 9.41 -2.84
C GLY A 155 10.25 8.40 -3.94
N VAL A 156 10.83 7.23 -3.62
CA VAL A 156 10.98 6.12 -4.56
C VAL A 156 9.69 5.29 -4.55
N TRP A 157 9.12 5.02 -5.74
CA TRP A 157 8.01 4.08 -5.86
C TRP A 157 8.52 2.67 -5.64
N LYS A 158 7.95 1.95 -4.67
CA LYS A 158 8.27 0.53 -4.41
C LYS A 158 7.04 -0.34 -4.62
N ALA A 159 7.27 -1.49 -5.26
CA ALA A 159 6.35 -2.62 -5.29
C ALA A 159 7.14 -3.90 -4.95
N SER A 160 6.44 -4.92 -4.50
CA SER A 160 7.04 -6.20 -4.16
C SER A 160 6.12 -7.36 -4.51
N PHE A 161 6.70 -8.50 -4.87
CA PHE A 161 5.91 -9.70 -5.09
C PHE A 161 6.63 -10.98 -4.67
N LEU A 162 5.84 -11.99 -4.32
CA LEU A 162 6.30 -13.31 -3.91
C LEU A 162 6.95 -14.04 -5.09
N LEU A 163 8.12 -14.63 -4.86
CA LEU A 163 8.74 -15.57 -5.80
C LEU A 163 8.42 -17.00 -5.38
N PRO A 164 8.26 -17.95 -6.32
CA PRO A 164 8.05 -19.35 -6.00
C PRO A 164 9.20 -19.88 -5.13
N SER A 165 8.86 -20.79 -4.21
CA SER A 165 9.90 -21.54 -3.48
C SER A 165 10.73 -22.37 -4.47
N GLU A 166 12.05 -22.40 -4.25
CA GLU A 166 12.97 -23.21 -5.05
C GLU A 166 12.97 -24.68 -4.59
N GLU A 167 12.36 -24.99 -3.44
CA GLU A 167 12.25 -26.34 -2.91
C GLU A 167 10.89 -26.97 -3.30
N ALA A 168 10.95 -28.15 -3.92
CA ALA A 168 9.77 -28.86 -4.43
C ALA A 168 8.73 -29.24 -3.37
N ASP A 169 9.12 -29.29 -2.09
CA ASP A 169 8.31 -29.71 -0.95
C ASP A 169 8.08 -28.60 0.11
N ALA A 170 8.53 -27.35 -0.14
CA ALA A 170 8.41 -26.28 0.86
C ALA A 170 6.95 -25.85 1.14
N GLY A 171 5.99 -26.32 0.34
CA GLY A 171 4.61 -25.87 0.43
C GLY A 171 4.51 -24.36 0.20
N ASP A 172 3.31 -23.83 0.36
CA ASP A 172 2.94 -22.42 0.21
C ASP A 172 3.73 -21.53 1.20
N GLU A 173 5.00 -21.25 0.97
CA GLU A 173 5.80 -20.33 1.76
C GLU A 173 5.59 -18.89 1.30
N GLY A 174 5.27 -18.02 2.26
CA GLY A 174 5.19 -16.58 2.04
C GLY A 174 6.52 -15.85 2.28
N LEU A 175 6.58 -14.57 1.93
CA LEU A 175 7.69 -13.66 2.25
C LEU A 175 7.34 -12.83 3.47
N LEU A 176 7.98 -13.10 4.61
CA LEU A 176 7.80 -12.38 5.87
C LEU A 176 8.98 -11.46 6.14
N ILE A 177 8.69 -10.18 6.36
CA ILE A 177 9.69 -9.14 6.66
C ILE A 177 9.23 -8.26 7.82
N SER A 178 10.16 -7.48 8.35
CA SER A 178 9.84 -6.26 9.09
C SER A 178 10.19 -5.02 8.28
N GLU A 179 9.34 -4.00 8.38
CA GLU A 179 9.65 -2.66 7.88
C GLU A 179 9.74 -1.69 9.05
N THR A 180 10.78 -0.85 9.09
CA THR A 180 10.92 0.24 10.06
C THR A 180 11.02 1.57 9.31
N VAL A 181 10.12 2.48 9.63
CA VAL A 181 10.00 3.80 8.99
C VAL A 181 10.55 4.87 9.93
N VAL A 182 11.44 5.74 9.44
CA VAL A 182 12.05 6.82 10.23
C VAL A 182 12.13 8.10 9.39
N PRO A 183 11.48 9.21 9.81
CA PRO A 183 10.49 9.32 10.89
C PRO A 183 9.32 8.34 10.72
N GLY A 184 8.65 7.99 11.82
CA GLY A 184 7.58 6.99 11.86
C GLY A 184 6.45 7.23 10.85
N PHE A 185 5.82 6.13 10.42
CA PHE A 185 4.80 6.11 9.38
C PHE A 185 3.59 6.98 9.77
N ASP A 186 3.09 7.71 8.77
CA ASP A 186 1.86 8.46 8.80
C ASP A 186 1.23 8.41 7.39
N TYR A 187 -0.09 8.25 7.29
CA TYR A 187 -0.76 8.22 5.98
C TYR A 187 -0.69 9.56 5.25
N LEU A 188 -0.42 10.67 5.93
CA LEU A 188 -0.10 11.97 5.31
C LEU A 188 1.13 11.88 4.39
N ASP A 189 2.03 10.92 4.64
CA ASP A 189 3.28 10.76 3.92
C ASP A 189 3.26 9.64 2.88
N HIS A 190 2.15 8.91 2.77
CA HIS A 190 1.98 7.77 1.87
C HIS A 190 1.18 8.16 0.63
N GLU A 191 1.52 7.57 -0.51
CA GLU A 191 0.69 7.64 -1.72
C GLU A 191 0.86 6.38 -2.57
N PHE A 192 -0.22 6.01 -3.28
CA PHE A 192 -0.18 4.99 -4.32
C PHE A 192 0.19 5.59 -5.66
N LEU A 193 0.91 4.83 -6.49
CA LEU A 193 1.14 5.21 -7.87
C LEU A 193 -0.15 5.01 -8.66
N THR A 194 -0.71 6.08 -9.22
CA THR A 194 -1.92 6.00 -10.05
C THR A 194 -1.56 5.66 -11.50
N PRO A 195 -2.48 5.09 -12.30
CA PRO A 195 -2.28 4.89 -13.73
C PRO A 195 -1.88 6.17 -14.48
N GLU A 196 -2.47 7.31 -14.12
CA GLU A 196 -2.16 8.61 -14.71
C GLU A 196 -0.73 9.05 -14.38
N ALA A 197 -0.32 8.90 -13.12
CA ALA A 197 1.02 9.25 -12.68
C ALA A 197 2.09 8.29 -13.20
N PHE A 198 1.72 7.02 -13.43
CA PHE A 198 2.60 6.01 -14.04
C PHE A 198 2.87 6.31 -15.52
N SER A 199 1.88 6.87 -16.23
CA SER A 199 2.01 7.25 -17.63
C SER A 199 3.16 8.23 -17.84
N GLY A 200 4.18 7.80 -18.58
CA GLY A 200 5.36 8.61 -18.89
C GLY A 200 6.52 8.52 -17.89
N LEU A 201 6.40 7.74 -16.80
CA LEU A 201 7.56 7.46 -15.93
C LEU A 201 8.59 6.55 -16.60
N LEU A 202 8.13 5.66 -17.48
CA LEU A 202 8.93 4.65 -18.16
C LEU A 202 8.64 4.66 -19.66
N SER A 203 9.56 4.12 -20.47
CA SER A 203 9.26 3.84 -21.88
C SER A 203 8.12 2.83 -22.01
N GLN A 204 7.36 2.86 -23.11
CA GLN A 204 6.22 1.97 -23.32
C GLN A 204 6.58 0.48 -23.16
N ASP A 205 7.73 0.07 -23.69
CA ASP A 205 8.21 -1.32 -23.62
C ASP A 205 8.58 -1.74 -22.19
N THR A 206 9.03 -0.80 -21.36
CA THR A 206 9.35 -1.03 -19.96
C THR A 206 8.08 -1.00 -19.10
N ALA A 207 7.19 -0.04 -19.35
CA ALA A 207 5.94 0.14 -18.64
C ALA A 207 5.04 -1.10 -18.73
N SER A 208 4.86 -1.66 -19.94
CA SER A 208 4.04 -2.87 -20.15
C SER A 208 4.50 -4.11 -19.37
N LYS A 209 5.75 -4.14 -18.91
CA LYS A 209 6.29 -5.26 -18.10
C LYS A 209 6.00 -5.13 -16.61
N VAL A 210 5.68 -3.93 -16.13
CA VAL A 210 5.52 -3.62 -14.70
C VAL A 210 4.18 -2.97 -14.36
N GLU A 211 3.34 -2.64 -15.36
CA GLU A 211 2.06 -1.98 -15.15
C GLU A 211 1.09 -2.77 -14.26
N TRP A 212 1.18 -4.10 -14.25
CA TRP A 212 0.39 -4.97 -13.36
C TRP A 212 0.70 -4.78 -11.87
N LEU A 213 1.80 -4.11 -11.52
CA LEU A 213 2.13 -3.71 -10.14
C LEU A 213 1.48 -2.39 -9.74
N VAL A 214 0.91 -1.64 -10.68
CA VAL A 214 0.17 -0.39 -10.41
C VAL A 214 -1.20 -0.76 -9.87
N ARG A 215 -1.66 -0.05 -8.84
CA ARG A 215 -2.98 -0.29 -8.24
C ARG A 215 -4.08 0.04 -9.26
N GLU A 216 -5.00 -0.88 -9.49
CA GLU A 216 -6.23 -0.61 -10.24
C GLU A 216 -7.08 0.38 -9.45
N GLN A 217 -7.56 1.44 -10.12
CA GLN A 217 -8.59 2.29 -9.52
C GLN A 217 -9.89 1.50 -9.56
N GLU A 218 -10.48 1.21 -8.40
CA GLU A 218 -11.88 0.80 -8.35
C GLU A 218 -12.68 1.96 -8.95
N GLU A 219 -13.35 1.71 -10.08
CA GLU A 219 -14.28 2.67 -10.66
C GLU A 219 -15.25 3.06 -9.56
N LYS A 220 -15.26 4.35 -9.19
CA LYS A 220 -16.35 4.92 -8.40
C LYS A 220 -17.61 4.79 -9.25
N GLU A 221 -18.29 3.66 -9.18
CA GLU A 221 -19.69 3.58 -9.60
C GLU A 221 -20.41 4.69 -8.85
N SER A 222 -20.83 5.68 -9.63
CA SER A 222 -21.08 7.00 -9.12
C SER A 222 -22.22 6.94 -8.09
N ALA A 223 -21.96 7.50 -6.91
CA ALA A 223 -23.00 8.00 -6.01
C ALA A 223 -23.89 9.10 -6.66
N ALA A 224 -23.75 9.38 -7.96
CA ALA A 224 -24.61 10.26 -8.74
C ALA A 224 -25.94 9.62 -9.16
N GLN A 225 -26.14 8.30 -8.99
CA GLN A 225 -27.45 7.68 -9.24
C GLN A 225 -28.42 7.78 -8.06
N THR A 226 -27.96 8.14 -6.85
CA THR A 226 -28.85 8.30 -5.68
C THR A 226 -29.41 9.72 -5.55
N GLU A 227 -28.72 10.75 -6.07
CA GLU A 227 -29.26 12.11 -6.08
C GLU A 227 -30.37 12.31 -7.13
N THR A 228 -30.35 11.59 -8.25
CA THR A 228 -31.43 11.69 -9.24
C THR A 228 -32.73 11.01 -8.78
N ALA A 229 -32.63 9.96 -7.95
CA ALA A 229 -33.80 9.24 -7.43
C ALA A 229 -34.54 10.02 -6.33
N ILE A 230 -33.81 10.77 -5.48
CA ILE A 230 -34.41 11.58 -4.41
C ILE A 230 -35.15 12.79 -4.99
N GLN A 231 -34.73 13.30 -6.16
CA GLN A 231 -35.37 14.45 -6.78
C GLN A 231 -36.62 14.09 -7.59
N THR A 232 -36.77 12.83 -8.03
CA THR A 232 -38.01 12.34 -8.67
C THR A 232 -39.11 11.98 -7.67
N ASP A 233 -38.78 11.47 -6.48
CA ASP A 233 -39.78 11.15 -5.45
C ASP A 233 -40.33 12.38 -4.71
N ALA A 234 -39.58 13.49 -4.67
CA ALA A 234 -40.02 14.72 -4.02
C ALA A 234 -41.07 15.52 -4.82
N LEU A 235 -41.32 15.17 -6.09
CA LEU A 235 -42.31 15.83 -6.94
C LEU A 235 -43.69 15.14 -6.98
N GLU A 236 -43.81 13.89 -6.51
CA GLU A 236 -45.10 13.16 -6.48
C GLU A 236 -45.83 13.19 -5.13
N ALA A 237 -45.19 13.62 -4.04
CA ALA A 237 -45.80 13.64 -2.70
C ALA A 237 -46.37 15.01 -2.25
N GLY A 238 -46.83 15.84 -3.19
CA GLY A 238 -47.46 17.13 -2.91
C GLY A 238 -48.89 17.01 -2.37
N GLY A 239 -49.05 16.65 -1.09
CA GLY A 239 -50.35 16.55 -0.41
C GLY A 239 -50.30 17.04 1.05
N SER A 240 -50.59 18.33 1.24
CA SER A 240 -51.14 19.03 2.41
C SER A 240 -51.12 18.35 3.81
N VAL A 241 -50.57 19.05 4.81
CA VAL A 241 -51.26 19.59 6.02
C VAL A 241 -50.27 19.77 7.19
N GLY A 242 -50.28 20.96 7.81
CA GLY A 242 -50.28 21.07 9.28
C GLY A 242 -49.06 21.69 9.98
N ASN A 243 -49.19 22.96 10.35
CA ASN A 243 -48.39 23.66 11.37
C ASN A 243 -48.29 22.88 12.70
N ASN A 244 -47.13 22.92 13.36
CA ASN A 244 -47.00 23.50 14.70
C ASN A 244 -45.54 23.70 15.13
N ILE A 245 -45.29 24.89 15.68
CA ILE A 245 -44.00 25.38 16.21
C ILE A 245 -44.07 25.29 17.74
N THR A 246 -43.11 24.63 18.41
CA THR A 246 -42.16 25.17 19.43
C THR A 246 -41.45 24.05 20.24
N PRO A 247 -40.26 24.33 20.82
CA PRO A 247 -39.29 23.32 21.29
C PRO A 247 -39.31 23.11 22.82
N ARG A 248 -38.64 22.04 23.30
CA ARG A 248 -38.26 21.94 24.73
C ARG A 248 -36.93 21.23 24.96
N LEU A 249 -36.04 21.96 25.64
CA LEU A 249 -34.83 21.53 26.33
C LEU A 249 -35.12 20.71 27.59
N SER A 250 -34.26 19.72 27.88
CA SER A 250 -33.71 19.36 29.22
C SER A 250 -32.84 18.10 29.02
N GLN A 251 -31.51 18.16 29.08
CA GLN A 251 -30.66 17.99 30.28
C GLN A 251 -31.17 16.97 31.31
N VAL A 252 -30.33 15.98 31.68
CA VAL A 252 -29.60 15.74 32.96
C VAL A 252 -28.92 14.37 32.81
N SER A 253 -27.60 14.19 32.98
CA SER A 253 -26.86 13.90 34.23
C SER A 253 -25.41 13.59 33.80
N SER A 254 -24.29 13.93 34.43
CA SER A 254 -23.90 14.72 35.60
C SER A 254 -22.47 15.22 35.35
#